data_AF-A0A5P9CY54-F1
#
_entry.id   AF-A0A5P9CY54-F1
#
_cell.length_a   1.000
_cell.length_b   1.000
_cell.length_c   1.000
_cell.angle_alpha   90.00
_cell.angle_beta   90.00
_cell.angle_gamma   90.00
#
_symmetry.space_group_name_H-M   'P 1'
#
loop_
_entity.id
_entity.type
_entity.pdbx_description
1 polymer ?
#
loop_
_entity_poly.entity_id
_entity_poly.type
_entity_poly.pdbx_seq_one_letter_code
_entity_poly.pdbx_strand_id
1 'polypeptide(L)'
;MRMMKSALLSATLCILPVTASVPAKAQGMPPEQIKQILEVTKTSWVAFRDWEGQDLIYFTHLEAWKCGIDYVFFGLNGSPLEEIWELDACDPDNPNAVLKDKPYLEMPDGSVQSISVQLVFPDGTKSTVETFPYKPQ
;
A
#
# COMPACT_ATOMS: atom_id res chain seq x y z
N MET A 1 -10.34 70.81 47.61
CA MET A 1 -10.26 69.33 47.52
C MET A 1 -11.03 68.90 46.28
N ARG A 2 -10.33 68.61 45.18
CA ARG A 2 -10.91 68.15 43.92
C ARG A 2 -9.78 67.42 43.19
N MET A 3 -10.07 66.23 42.66
CA MET A 3 -9.66 65.72 41.35
C MET A 3 -10.00 64.22 41.33
N MET A 4 -11.13 63.91 40.70
CA MET A 4 -11.45 62.58 40.16
C MET A 4 -10.30 62.13 39.25
N LYS A 5 -9.82 60.89 39.43
CA LYS A 5 -8.91 60.24 38.48
C LYS A 5 -9.74 59.34 37.56
N SER A 6 -9.67 59.65 36.28
CA SER A 6 -10.37 59.03 35.16
C SER A 6 -10.03 57.55 35.03
N ALA A 7 -11.06 56.72 34.87
CA ALA A 7 -10.92 55.35 34.38
C ALA A 7 -10.66 55.39 32.86
N LEU A 8 -9.48 54.92 32.46
CA LEU A 8 -9.17 54.63 31.05
C LEU A 8 -9.69 53.23 30.73
N LEU A 9 -10.79 53.14 29.96
CA LEU A 9 -11.19 51.92 29.27
C LEU A 9 -10.21 51.66 28.12
N SER A 10 -9.34 50.65 28.26
CA SER A 10 -8.62 50.06 27.12
C SER A 10 -9.56 49.12 26.37
N ALA A 11 -9.99 49.52 25.18
CA ALA A 11 -10.67 48.63 24.24
C ALA A 11 -9.62 47.72 23.57
N THR A 12 -9.48 46.51 24.08
CA THR A 12 -8.61 45.48 23.50
C THR A 12 -9.26 44.98 22.20
N LEU A 13 -8.71 45.38 21.05
CA LEU A 13 -9.10 44.89 19.75
C LEU A 13 -8.67 43.41 19.63
N CYS A 14 -9.62 42.48 19.76
CA CYS A 14 -9.39 41.07 19.49
C CYS A 14 -9.07 40.87 18.01
N ILE A 15 -7.77 40.70 17.68
CA ILE A 15 -7.34 40.20 16.39
C ILE A 15 -7.61 38.69 16.39
N LEU A 16 -8.71 38.27 15.78
CA LEU A 16 -8.97 36.85 15.50
C LEU A 16 -7.96 36.40 14.43
N PRO A 17 -7.12 35.38 14.68
CA PRO A 17 -6.28 34.83 13.64
C PRO A 17 -7.20 34.17 12.61
N VAL A 18 -7.21 34.72 11.39
CA VAL A 18 -7.79 34.08 10.22
C VAL A 18 -6.97 32.81 9.99
N THR A 19 -7.48 31.66 10.44
CA THR A 19 -6.94 30.37 10.06
C THR A 19 -7.23 30.18 8.57
N ALA A 20 -6.26 30.47 7.71
CA ALA A 20 -6.32 30.06 6.32
C ALA A 20 -6.41 28.53 6.28
N SER A 21 -7.55 28.01 5.84
CA SER A 21 -7.74 26.58 5.55
C SER A 21 -6.89 26.21 4.35
N VAL A 22 -5.66 25.74 4.60
CA VAL A 22 -4.85 25.10 3.56
C VAL A 22 -5.61 23.85 3.11
N PRO A 23 -5.89 23.66 1.81
CA PRO A 23 -6.51 22.43 1.34
C PRO A 23 -5.61 21.25 1.70
N ALA A 24 -6.14 20.29 2.46
CA ALA A 24 -5.46 19.04 2.73
C ALA A 24 -5.30 18.31 1.38
N LYS A 25 -4.07 18.29 0.85
CA LYS A 25 -3.70 17.33 -0.18
C LYS A 25 -3.84 15.94 0.43
N ALA A 26 -4.42 15.00 -0.30
CA ALA A 26 -4.39 13.60 0.10
C ALA A 26 -2.90 13.20 0.20
N GLN A 27 -2.38 13.16 1.41
CA GLN A 27 -1.07 12.58 1.66
C GLN A 27 -1.29 11.07 1.58
N GLY A 28 -0.58 10.40 0.67
CA GLY A 28 -0.62 8.95 0.55
C GLY A 28 -0.43 8.29 1.92
N MET A 29 -1.04 7.12 2.09
CA MET A 29 -0.98 6.38 3.36
C MET A 29 0.48 6.09 3.76
N PRO A 30 0.89 6.28 5.03
CA PRO A 30 2.25 5.97 5.47
C PRO A 30 2.62 4.50 5.22
N PRO A 31 3.88 4.19 4.84
CA PRO A 31 4.32 2.82 4.57
C PRO A 31 4.06 1.84 5.72
N GLU A 32 4.17 2.29 6.97
CA GLU A 32 3.94 1.48 8.17
C GLU A 32 2.47 1.07 8.29
N GLN A 33 1.55 1.94 7.88
CA GLN A 33 0.12 1.62 7.85
C GLN A 33 -0.20 0.67 6.69
N ILE A 34 0.44 0.85 5.53
CA ILE A 34 0.31 -0.09 4.40
C ILE A 34 0.81 -1.48 4.79
N LYS A 35 1.97 -1.57 5.47
CA LYS A 35 2.50 -2.82 6.03
C LYS A 35 1.48 -3.51 6.93
N GLN A 36 0.84 -2.79 7.86
CA GLN A 36 -0.19 -3.37 8.72
C GLN A 36 -1.37 -3.93 7.92
N ILE A 37 -1.80 -3.22 6.87
CA ILE A 37 -2.86 -3.69 5.97
C ILE A 37 -2.42 -4.97 5.24
N LEU A 38 -1.19 -5.01 4.73
CA LEU A 38 -0.64 -6.18 4.06
C LEU A 38 -0.59 -7.39 4.98
N GLU A 39 -0.21 -7.21 6.25
CA GLU A 39 -0.20 -8.28 7.24
C GLU A 39 -1.60 -8.87 7.52
N VAL A 40 -2.64 -8.03 7.62
CA VAL A 40 -4.01 -8.53 7.85
C VAL A 40 -4.71 -9.01 6.57
N THR A 41 -4.21 -8.63 5.39
CA THR A 41 -4.74 -9.05 4.08
C THR A 41 -3.89 -10.12 3.40
N LYS A 42 -2.94 -10.72 4.12
CA LYS A 42 -1.94 -11.64 3.57
C LYS A 42 -2.50 -12.85 2.82
N THR A 43 -3.71 -13.29 3.16
CA THR A 43 -4.40 -14.37 2.44
C THR A 43 -4.92 -13.96 1.04
N SER A 44 -4.84 -12.68 0.69
CA SER A 44 -5.35 -12.11 -0.56
C SER A 44 -4.24 -11.52 -1.45
N TRP A 45 -2.97 -11.69 -1.09
CA TRP A 45 -1.85 -11.14 -1.87
C TRP A 45 -1.81 -11.68 -3.30
N VAL A 46 -2.21 -12.93 -3.48
CA VAL A 46 -2.25 -13.61 -4.78
C VAL A 46 -3.64 -14.17 -5.04
N ALA A 47 -4.08 -14.10 -6.30
CA ALA A 47 -5.27 -14.78 -6.79
C ALA A 47 -4.94 -15.61 -8.05
N PHE A 48 -5.76 -16.62 -8.35
CA PHE A 48 -5.54 -17.54 -9.46
C PHE A 48 -6.72 -17.53 -10.42
N ARG A 49 -6.45 -17.79 -11.70
CA ARG A 49 -7.48 -17.94 -12.73
C ARG A 49 -6.99 -18.87 -13.83
N ASP A 50 -7.86 -19.77 -14.27
CA ASP A 50 -7.66 -20.51 -15.51
C ASP A 50 -8.19 -19.67 -16.68
N TRP A 51 -7.36 -19.38 -17.67
CA TRP A 51 -7.76 -18.56 -18.82
C TRP A 51 -7.06 -18.97 -20.10
N GLU A 52 -7.81 -19.27 -21.15
CA GLU A 52 -7.28 -19.61 -22.48
C GLU A 52 -6.20 -20.70 -22.49
N GLY A 53 -6.28 -21.68 -21.58
CA GLY A 53 -5.27 -22.75 -21.45
C GLY A 53 -3.97 -22.29 -20.78
N GLN A 54 -4.06 -21.29 -19.91
CA GLN A 54 -2.98 -20.82 -19.06
C GLN A 54 -3.45 -20.77 -17.60
N ASP A 55 -2.52 -21.11 -16.69
CA ASP A 55 -2.65 -20.85 -15.27
C ASP A 55 -2.18 -19.40 -15.02
N LEU A 56 -3.08 -18.50 -14.62
CA LEU A 56 -2.74 -17.12 -14.30
C LEU A 56 -2.58 -16.92 -12.79
N ILE A 57 -1.51 -16.25 -12.38
CA ILE A 57 -1.23 -15.92 -10.98
C ILE A 57 -1.20 -14.40 -10.82
N TYR A 58 -2.25 -13.80 -10.27
CA TYR A 58 -2.42 -12.36 -10.13
C TYR A 58 -1.74 -11.81 -8.88
N PHE A 59 -1.02 -10.70 -9.06
CA PHE A 59 -0.39 -9.87 -8.04
C PHE A 59 -1.13 -8.52 -7.87
N THR A 60 -2.33 -8.38 -8.43
CA THR A 60 -3.12 -7.14 -8.42
C THR A 60 -3.29 -6.53 -7.03
N HIS A 61 -3.47 -7.35 -6.00
CA HIS A 61 -3.57 -6.84 -4.62
C HIS A 61 -2.26 -6.18 -4.18
N LEU A 62 -1.12 -6.85 -4.38
CA LEU A 62 0.19 -6.28 -4.04
C LEU A 62 0.50 -5.04 -4.88
N GLU A 63 0.14 -5.02 -6.16
CA GLU A 63 0.22 -3.83 -7.01
C GLU A 63 -0.61 -2.67 -6.44
N ALA A 64 -1.79 -2.92 -5.90
CA ALA A 64 -2.61 -1.88 -5.28
C ALA A 64 -1.99 -1.36 -3.96
N TRP A 65 -0.98 -2.01 -3.38
CA TRP A 65 -0.31 -1.57 -2.15
C TRP A 65 1.19 -1.30 -2.35
N LYS A 66 1.63 -1.15 -3.61
CA LYS A 66 3.04 -1.01 -4.01
C LYS A 66 3.81 0.09 -3.27
N CYS A 67 3.13 1.17 -2.87
CA CYS A 67 3.75 2.28 -2.14
C CYS A 67 4.32 1.91 -0.75
N GLY A 68 3.97 0.75 -0.21
CA GLY A 68 4.51 0.24 1.05
C GLY A 68 5.40 -0.99 0.91
N ILE A 69 5.84 -1.35 -0.30
CA ILE A 69 6.60 -2.57 -0.57
C ILE A 69 7.85 -2.22 -1.37
N ASP A 70 9.02 -2.66 -0.90
CA ASP A 70 10.28 -2.52 -1.65
C ASP A 70 10.49 -3.69 -2.61
N TYR A 71 10.24 -4.92 -2.14
CA TYR A 71 10.43 -6.13 -2.94
C TYR A 71 9.35 -7.17 -2.67
N VAL A 72 9.00 -7.90 -3.72
CA VAL A 72 8.13 -9.08 -3.68
C VAL A 72 8.94 -10.28 -4.18
N PHE A 73 9.41 -11.13 -3.27
CA PHE A 73 10.08 -12.38 -3.62
C PHE A 73 9.06 -13.51 -3.73
N PHE A 74 9.22 -14.38 -4.70
CA PHE A 74 8.38 -15.56 -4.84
C PHE A 74 9.12 -16.81 -5.30
N GLY A 75 8.47 -17.96 -5.15
CA GLY A 75 8.92 -19.26 -5.65
C GLY A 75 7.72 -20.17 -5.91
N LEU A 76 7.76 -20.90 -7.02
CA LEU A 76 6.67 -21.80 -7.45
C LEU A 76 6.93 -23.25 -7.02
N ASN A 77 5.86 -23.99 -6.71
CA ASN A 77 5.90 -25.44 -6.52
C ASN A 77 6.94 -25.94 -5.49
N GLY A 78 7.20 -25.14 -4.45
CA GLY A 78 8.18 -25.45 -3.41
C GLY A 78 9.62 -25.06 -3.73
N SER A 79 9.88 -24.41 -4.86
CA SER A 79 11.17 -23.80 -5.17
C SER A 79 11.54 -22.69 -4.17
N PRO A 80 12.85 -22.38 -4.02
CA PRO A 80 13.32 -21.24 -3.22
C PRO A 80 12.71 -19.90 -3.66
N LEU A 81 12.71 -18.92 -2.73
CA LEU A 81 12.26 -17.54 -2.96
C LEU A 81 13.35 -16.71 -3.66
N GLU A 82 13.64 -17.04 -4.91
CA GLU A 82 14.71 -16.41 -5.70
C GLU A 82 14.17 -15.51 -6.83
N GLU A 83 12.90 -15.68 -7.22
CA GLU A 83 12.27 -14.85 -8.23
C GLU A 83 11.75 -13.55 -7.61
N ILE A 84 11.79 -12.45 -8.39
CA ILE A 84 11.30 -11.14 -7.97
C ILE A 84 10.14 -10.74 -8.87
N TRP A 85 9.01 -10.38 -8.26
CA TRP A 85 7.96 -9.66 -8.94
C TRP A 85 8.29 -8.17 -8.94
N GLU A 86 8.45 -7.60 -10.14
CA GLU A 86 8.71 -6.17 -10.31
C GLU A 86 7.40 -5.38 -10.17
N LEU A 87 7.23 -4.71 -9.03
CA LEU A 87 6.14 -3.76 -8.81
C LEU A 87 6.28 -2.53 -9.71
N ASP A 88 5.15 -1.97 -10.15
CA ASP A 88 5.18 -0.64 -10.77
C ASP A 88 5.64 0.42 -9.75
N ALA A 89 6.15 1.54 -10.26
CA ALA A 89 6.53 2.67 -9.41
C ALA A 89 5.31 3.20 -8.63
N CYS A 90 5.51 3.53 -7.35
CA CYS A 90 4.49 4.17 -6.54
C CYS A 90 4.18 5.59 -7.04
N ASP A 91 2.89 5.88 -7.26
CA ASP A 91 2.36 7.24 -7.40
C ASP A 91 1.60 7.61 -6.10
N PRO A 92 2.15 8.51 -5.25
CA PRO A 92 1.49 8.90 -4.01
C PRO A 92 0.15 9.62 -4.20
N ASP A 93 -0.11 10.20 -5.38
CA ASP A 93 -1.40 10.84 -5.70
C ASP A 93 -2.48 9.80 -6.06
N ASN A 94 -2.07 8.61 -6.54
CA ASN A 94 -2.95 7.49 -6.87
C ASN A 94 -2.38 6.16 -6.33
N PRO A 95 -2.20 6.02 -5.01
CA PRO A 95 -1.34 4.99 -4.41
C PRO A 95 -1.86 3.56 -4.61
N ASN A 96 -3.16 3.40 -4.88
CA ASN A 96 -3.79 2.10 -5.10
C ASN A 96 -4.14 1.83 -6.58
N ALA A 97 -3.74 2.69 -7.51
CA ALA A 97 -3.96 2.43 -8.92
C ALA A 97 -3.08 1.27 -9.42
N VAL A 98 -3.71 0.30 -10.08
CA VAL A 98 -3.01 -0.81 -10.76
C VAL A 98 -3.04 -0.50 -12.26
N LEU A 99 -1.91 -0.02 -12.77
CA LEU A 99 -1.77 0.38 -14.18
C LEU A 99 -0.92 -0.61 -15.00
N LYS A 100 -0.24 -1.56 -14.33
CA LYS A 100 0.51 -2.63 -14.96
C LYS A 100 -0.38 -3.39 -15.93
N ASP A 101 0.05 -3.50 -17.19
CA ASP A 101 -0.71 -4.17 -18.25
C ASP A 101 -0.96 -5.65 -17.94
N LYS A 102 0.08 -6.32 -17.41
CA LYS A 102 0.01 -7.72 -16.95
C LYS A 102 0.30 -7.78 -15.46
N PRO A 103 -0.69 -7.58 -14.57
CA PRO A 103 -0.52 -7.72 -13.13
C PRO A 103 -0.56 -9.20 -12.69
N TYR A 104 -0.07 -10.10 -13.54
CA TYR A 104 -0.09 -11.54 -13.32
C TYR A 104 1.06 -12.25 -14.04
N LEU A 105 1.41 -13.45 -13.56
CA LEU A 105 2.24 -14.40 -14.28
C LEU A 105 1.36 -15.27 -15.19
N GLU A 106 1.88 -15.61 -16.37
CA GLU A 106 1.28 -16.59 -17.28
C GLU A 106 2.09 -17.89 -17.20
N MET A 107 1.46 -18.97 -16.78
CA MET A 107 2.08 -20.28 -16.65
C MET A 107 1.37 -21.28 -17.57
N PRO A 108 2.07 -22.33 -18.06
CA PRO A 108 1.42 -23.41 -18.79
C PRO A 108 0.27 -24.05 -17.98
N ASP A 109 -0.80 -24.43 -18.66
CA ASP A 109 -1.96 -25.12 -18.06
C ASP A 109 -1.55 -26.28 -17.15
N GLY A 110 -2.05 -26.28 -15.91
CA GLY A 110 -1.80 -27.32 -14.92
C GLY A 110 -0.35 -27.42 -14.41
N SER A 111 0.49 -26.42 -14.66
CA SER A 111 1.88 -26.40 -14.20
C SER A 111 2.04 -25.86 -12.78
N VAL A 112 1.03 -25.15 -12.25
CA VAL A 112 1.10 -24.50 -10.94
C VAL A 112 0.39 -25.34 -9.88
N GLN A 113 1.12 -25.70 -8.82
CA GLN A 113 0.60 -26.36 -7.62
C GLN A 113 0.51 -25.39 -6.45
N SER A 114 1.50 -24.51 -6.32
CA SER A 114 1.53 -23.46 -5.30
C SER A 114 2.50 -22.34 -5.66
N ILE A 115 2.32 -21.19 -5.01
CA ILE A 115 3.29 -20.10 -4.98
C ILE A 115 3.56 -19.70 -3.52
N SER A 116 4.81 -19.49 -3.17
CA SER A 116 5.23 -18.89 -1.91
C SER A 116 5.67 -17.47 -2.16
N VAL A 117 5.27 -16.52 -1.30
CA VAL A 117 5.57 -15.08 -1.45
C VAL A 117 6.12 -14.53 -0.13
N GLN A 118 7.13 -13.65 -0.21
CA GLN A 118 7.64 -12.86 0.90
C GLN A 118 7.81 -11.40 0.47
N LEU A 119 7.34 -10.48 1.31
CA LEU A 119 7.50 -9.05 1.11
C LEU A 119 8.71 -8.52 1.88
N VAL A 120 9.39 -7.52 1.31
CA VAL A 120 10.34 -6.65 2.01
C VAL A 120 9.74 -5.25 2.05
N PHE A 121 9.76 -4.63 3.22
CA PHE A 121 9.17 -3.32 3.46
C PHE A 121 10.24 -2.21 3.53
N PRO A 122 9.86 -0.93 3.35
CA PRO A 122 10.81 0.21 3.39
C PRO A 122 11.62 0.35 4.68
N ASP A 123 11.14 -0.21 5.80
CA ASP A 123 11.86 -0.27 7.07
C ASP A 123 12.94 -1.37 7.12
N GLY A 124 13.13 -2.11 6.02
CA GLY A 124 14.07 -3.23 5.87
C GLY A 124 13.58 -4.55 6.46
N THR A 125 12.40 -4.58 7.09
CA THR A 125 11.83 -5.82 7.63
C THR A 125 11.20 -6.68 6.53
N LYS A 126 11.01 -7.96 6.85
CA LYS A 126 10.39 -8.94 5.95
C LYS A 126 9.10 -9.48 6.56
N SER A 127 8.12 -9.76 5.71
CA SER A 127 6.93 -10.50 6.12
C SER A 127 7.26 -11.96 6.44
N THR A 128 6.31 -12.66 7.07
CA THR A 128 6.29 -14.12 6.99
C THR A 128 6.16 -14.58 5.54
N VAL A 129 6.66 -15.78 5.25
CA VAL A 129 6.42 -16.42 3.95
C VAL A 129 4.99 -16.94 3.94
N GLU A 130 4.21 -16.54 2.95
CA GLU A 130 2.85 -17.04 2.74
C GLU A 130 2.83 -17.95 1.52
N THR A 131 2.28 -19.16 1.67
CA THR A 131 2.16 -20.15 0.59
C THR A 131 0.70 -20.30 0.20
N PHE A 132 0.43 -20.06 -1.08
CA PHE A 132 -0.89 -20.12 -1.69
C PHE A 132 -0.96 -21.38 -2.55
N PRO A 133 -1.77 -22.39 -2.18
CA PRO A 133 -2.06 -23.49 -3.08
C PRO A 133 -2.86 -22.97 -4.28
N TYR A 134 -2.54 -23.47 -5.48
CA TYR A 134 -3.26 -23.11 -6.69
C TYR A 134 -4.74 -23.45 -6.56
N LYS A 135 -5.58 -22.43 -6.60
CA LYS A 135 -7.04 -22.51 -6.47
C LYS A 135 -7.67 -21.47 -7.39
N PRO A 136 -7.83 -21.79 -8.69
CA PRO A 136 -8.41 -20.87 -9.65
C PRO A 136 -9.86 -20.58 -9.25
N GLN A 137 -10.28 -19.33 -9.47
CA GLN A 137 -11.66 -18.90 -9.28
C GLN A 137 -12.52 -19.19 -10.50
#